data_AF-A0A349SXW4-F1
#
_entry.id   AF-A0A349SXW4-F1
#
_cell.length_a   1.000
_cell.length_b   1.000
_cell.length_c   1.000
_cell.angle_alpha   90.00
_cell.angle_beta   90.00
_cell.angle_gamma   90.00
#
_symmetry.space_group_name_H-M   'P 1'
#
loop_
_entity.id
_entity.type
_entity.pdbx_description
1 polymer ?
#
loop_
_entity_poly.entity_id
_entity_poly.type
_entity_poly.pdbx_seq_one_letter_code
_entity_poly.pdbx_strand_id
1 'polypeptide(L)'
;MILLKRLAAVFWLLSLFLTHPCFAATITTDDQQIQTLAASPQWHRLLHYEPGFSGHRVESQVDDARFFLAADGKHNPVAELKATLAAFYAALTEPGEEQLNQHAMCRFPARWQFLHEQLKLPLPPLTQQQCPEFNQWMNTLKPHSISLIFASSYLNSPSSMFGHTFLRVDPANVETGSTWLSYAINFGAELNSDDNSLLYAYKGLFGGYPGFFSVIRYYEKIKEYSRIENRDLWEYNLNLTPAETRTMISHLWEL
;
A
#
# COMPACT_ATOMS: atom_id res chain seq x y z
N MET A 1 -4.88 47.68 -57.43
CA MET A 1 -4.14 47.91 -56.16
C MET A 1 -4.98 47.58 -54.90
N ILE A 2 -5.88 46.57 -54.96
CA ILE A 2 -6.76 46.19 -53.82
C ILE A 2 -6.73 44.67 -53.55
N LEU A 3 -6.35 43.84 -54.55
CA LEU A 3 -6.25 42.38 -54.37
C LEU A 3 -5.01 41.91 -53.60
N LEU A 4 -3.90 42.67 -53.62
CA LEU A 4 -2.65 42.28 -52.95
C LEU A 4 -2.67 42.51 -51.43
N LYS A 5 -3.63 43.31 -50.90
CA LYS A 5 -3.71 43.61 -49.46
C LYS A 5 -4.52 42.58 -48.65
N ARG A 6 -5.31 41.72 -49.29
CA ARG A 6 -6.16 40.73 -48.59
C ARG A 6 -5.46 39.40 -48.31
N LEU A 7 -4.38 39.09 -49.03
CA LEU A 7 -3.57 37.86 -48.80
C LEU A 7 -2.60 37.99 -47.61
N ALA A 8 -2.21 39.22 -47.24
CA ALA A 8 -1.35 39.45 -46.08
C ALA A 8 -2.06 39.30 -44.72
N ALA A 9 -3.40 39.45 -44.68
CA ALA A 9 -4.17 39.36 -43.43
C ALA A 9 -4.53 37.91 -43.03
N VAL A 10 -4.59 36.99 -44.00
CA VAL A 10 -4.89 35.57 -43.73
C VAL A 10 -3.65 34.81 -43.24
N PHE A 11 -2.45 35.27 -43.59
CA PHE A 11 -1.20 34.66 -43.14
C PHE A 11 -0.82 35.00 -41.68
N TRP A 12 -1.35 36.08 -41.13
CA TRP A 12 -1.12 36.50 -39.74
C TRP A 12 -2.04 35.82 -38.70
N LEU A 13 -3.12 35.16 -39.14
CA LEU A 13 -4.02 34.40 -38.26
C LEU A 13 -3.68 32.90 -38.21
N LEU A 14 -2.84 32.39 -39.12
CA LEU A 14 -2.34 31.00 -39.08
C LEU A 14 -1.00 30.83 -38.35
N SER A 15 -0.29 31.91 -38.02
CA SER A 15 0.99 31.87 -37.31
C SER A 15 0.88 31.90 -35.78
N LEU A 16 -0.35 31.92 -35.23
CA LEU A 16 -0.61 31.88 -33.78
C LEU A 16 -0.84 30.45 -33.22
N PHE A 17 -0.67 29.42 -34.04
CA PHE A 17 -0.66 28.01 -33.63
C PHE A 17 0.76 27.45 -33.48
N LEU A 18 1.75 28.31 -33.24
CA LEU A 18 3.12 27.89 -32.96
C LEU A 18 3.30 27.63 -31.46
N THR A 19 3.18 26.34 -31.14
CA THR A 19 3.99 25.62 -30.15
C THR A 19 3.99 26.23 -28.76
N HIS A 20 3.01 25.84 -27.94
CA HIS A 20 3.29 25.73 -26.52
C HIS A 20 4.32 24.61 -26.33
N PRO A 21 5.55 24.90 -25.86
CA PRO A 21 6.43 23.85 -25.41
C PRO A 21 5.74 23.21 -24.21
N CYS A 22 5.20 21.99 -24.42
CA CYS A 22 4.85 21.12 -23.33
C CYS A 22 6.17 20.76 -22.65
N PHE A 23 6.54 21.54 -21.62
CA PHE A 23 7.63 21.17 -20.73
C PHE A 23 7.18 19.91 -20.00
N ALA A 24 7.53 18.74 -20.55
CA ALA A 24 7.57 17.52 -19.77
C ALA A 24 8.63 17.74 -18.70
N ALA A 25 8.21 17.84 -17.43
CA ALA A 25 9.13 17.88 -16.32
C ALA A 25 9.89 16.54 -16.28
N THR A 26 11.09 16.51 -16.83
CA THR A 26 12.00 15.38 -16.64
C THR A 26 12.45 15.40 -15.20
N ILE A 27 12.03 14.39 -14.43
CA ILE A 27 12.51 14.16 -13.08
C ILE A 27 13.99 13.76 -13.20
N THR A 28 14.89 14.72 -13.00
CA THR A 28 16.31 14.44 -12.87
C THR A 28 16.58 14.06 -11.42
N THR A 29 16.36 12.80 -11.06
CA THR A 29 16.84 12.30 -9.77
C THR A 29 18.30 11.92 -9.91
N ASP A 30 19.14 12.44 -9.02
CA ASP A 30 20.56 12.07 -8.97
C ASP A 30 20.69 10.57 -8.61
N ASP A 31 21.53 9.84 -9.34
CA ASP A 31 21.74 8.40 -9.13
C ASP A 31 22.24 8.12 -7.71
N GLN A 32 23.06 9.00 -7.12
CA GLN A 32 23.52 8.85 -5.74
C GLN A 32 22.37 9.02 -4.73
N GLN A 33 21.43 9.92 -4.99
CA GLN A 33 20.24 10.10 -4.17
C GLN A 33 19.33 8.87 -4.24
N ILE A 34 19.14 8.29 -5.43
CA ILE A 34 18.39 7.05 -5.61
C ILE A 34 19.02 5.90 -4.82
N GLN A 35 20.33 5.72 -4.89
CA GLN A 35 21.04 4.67 -4.16
C GLN A 35 20.88 4.83 -2.64
N THR A 36 21.03 6.07 -2.15
CA THR A 36 20.87 6.37 -0.72
C THR A 36 19.45 6.08 -0.24
N LEU A 37 18.44 6.48 -1.03
CA LEU A 37 17.04 6.28 -0.67
C LEU A 37 16.61 4.81 -0.77
N ALA A 38 17.11 4.10 -1.79
CA ALA A 38 16.87 2.67 -1.96
C ALA A 38 17.46 1.83 -0.82
N ALA A 39 18.54 2.29 -0.18
CA ALA A 39 19.11 1.65 1.00
C ALA A 39 18.48 2.10 2.32
N SER A 40 17.52 3.02 2.30
CA SER A 40 16.92 3.56 3.53
C SER A 40 16.05 2.52 4.25
N PRO A 41 16.04 2.52 5.60
CA PRO A 41 15.19 1.63 6.37
C PRO A 41 13.71 1.75 6.01
N GLN A 42 13.24 2.96 5.74
CA GLN A 42 11.84 3.24 5.41
C GLN A 42 11.43 2.60 4.08
N TRP A 43 12.27 2.74 3.04
CA TRP A 43 12.03 2.07 1.76
C TRP A 43 12.02 0.55 1.91
N HIS A 44 12.97 0.01 2.69
CA HIS A 44 13.00 -1.42 2.98
C HIS A 44 11.77 -1.91 3.73
N ARG A 45 11.24 -1.13 4.68
CA ARG A 45 10.02 -1.47 5.41
C ARG A 45 8.78 -1.44 4.52
N LEU A 46 8.63 -0.44 3.66
CA LEU A 46 7.54 -0.37 2.67
C LEU A 46 7.55 -1.54 1.66
N LEU A 47 8.70 -2.20 1.49
CA LEU A 47 8.86 -3.34 0.59
C LEU A 47 9.07 -4.66 1.34
N HIS A 48 8.96 -4.67 2.67
CA HIS A 48 9.23 -5.85 3.50
C HIS A 48 10.57 -6.55 3.19
N TYR A 49 11.61 -5.78 2.86
CA TYR A 49 12.95 -6.34 2.68
C TYR A 49 13.56 -6.76 4.01
N GLU A 50 14.03 -7.99 4.06
CA GLU A 50 14.86 -8.52 5.14
C GLU A 50 16.20 -9.00 4.56
N PRO A 51 17.27 -9.12 5.39
CA PRO A 51 18.51 -9.72 4.95
C PRO A 51 18.28 -11.16 4.45
N GLY A 52 18.69 -11.45 3.22
CA GLY A 52 18.60 -12.79 2.66
C GLY A 52 19.52 -13.77 3.39
N PHE A 53 19.38 -15.07 3.11
CA PHE A 53 20.08 -16.15 3.82
C PHE A 53 21.61 -15.99 3.92
N SER A 54 22.24 -15.38 2.91
CA SER A 54 23.69 -15.10 2.90
C SER A 54 24.09 -13.77 3.53
N GLY A 55 23.14 -12.95 3.98
CA GLY A 55 23.34 -11.63 4.60
C GLY A 55 23.83 -10.52 3.65
N HIS A 56 24.24 -10.87 2.41
CA HIS A 56 24.83 -9.94 1.44
C HIS A 56 23.81 -9.33 0.47
N ARG A 57 22.58 -9.84 0.45
CA ARG A 57 21.49 -9.37 -0.40
C ARG A 57 20.26 -9.18 0.46
N VAL A 58 19.37 -8.32 0.01
CA VAL A 58 18.03 -8.20 0.59
C VAL A 58 17.04 -8.97 -0.24
N GLU A 59 16.00 -9.47 0.41
CA GLU A 59 14.89 -10.17 -0.22
C GLU A 59 13.59 -9.73 0.44
N SER A 60 12.58 -9.42 -0.36
CA SER A 60 11.27 -9.04 0.16
C SER A 60 10.52 -10.28 0.62
N GLN A 61 9.87 -10.17 1.77
CA GLN A 61 8.97 -11.20 2.28
C GLN A 61 7.62 -11.25 1.54
N VAL A 62 7.35 -10.31 0.61
CA VAL A 62 6.13 -10.35 -0.21
C VAL A 62 6.33 -11.31 -1.37
N ASP A 63 5.47 -12.31 -1.47
CA ASP A 63 5.53 -13.33 -2.52
C ASP A 63 4.72 -12.99 -3.77
N ASP A 64 3.78 -12.05 -3.69
CA ASP A 64 2.98 -11.63 -4.84
C ASP A 64 3.83 -10.82 -5.83
N ALA A 65 4.07 -11.37 -7.01
CA ALA A 65 4.81 -10.70 -8.07
C ALA A 65 4.17 -9.37 -8.50
N ARG A 66 2.85 -9.20 -8.33
CA ARG A 66 2.13 -7.96 -8.66
C ARG A 66 2.51 -6.82 -7.73
N PHE A 67 3.03 -7.09 -6.52
CA PHE A 67 3.46 -6.06 -5.57
C PHE A 67 4.66 -5.24 -6.08
N PHE A 68 5.48 -5.83 -6.95
CA PHE A 68 6.66 -5.18 -7.51
C PHE A 68 6.38 -4.57 -8.87
N LEU A 69 6.96 -3.40 -9.11
CA LEU A 69 6.91 -2.70 -10.40
C LEU A 69 8.13 -3.04 -11.27
N ALA A 70 9.26 -3.38 -10.66
CA ALA A 70 10.44 -3.89 -11.35
C ALA A 70 10.42 -5.43 -11.41
N ALA A 71 10.89 -5.99 -12.53
CA ALA A 71 10.96 -7.44 -12.71
C ALA A 71 11.86 -8.15 -11.68
N ASP A 72 12.94 -7.49 -11.23
CA ASP A 72 13.82 -7.95 -10.15
C ASP A 72 13.55 -7.24 -8.82
N GLY A 73 12.40 -6.57 -8.69
CA GLY A 73 12.03 -5.76 -7.54
C GLY A 73 12.05 -6.53 -6.21
N LYS A 74 11.78 -7.84 -6.20
CA LYS A 74 11.89 -8.66 -4.97
C LYS A 74 13.29 -8.67 -4.33
N HIS A 75 14.34 -8.39 -5.11
CA HIS A 75 15.73 -8.46 -4.65
C HIS A 75 16.56 -7.21 -4.95
N ASN A 76 15.96 -6.22 -5.64
CA ASN A 76 16.67 -5.03 -6.10
C ASN A 76 15.92 -3.75 -5.68
N PRO A 77 16.20 -3.22 -4.48
CA PRO A 77 15.55 -2.02 -3.97
C PRO A 77 15.69 -0.80 -4.89
N VAL A 78 16.83 -0.70 -5.60
CA VAL A 78 17.13 0.39 -6.52
C VAL A 78 16.27 0.31 -7.77
N ALA A 79 16.19 -0.88 -8.38
CA ALA A 79 15.36 -1.09 -9.56
C ALA A 79 13.88 -0.85 -9.23
N GLU A 80 13.40 -1.35 -8.09
CA GLU A 80 12.02 -1.14 -7.65
C GLU A 80 11.72 0.35 -7.42
N LEU A 81 12.65 1.10 -6.82
CA LEU A 81 12.48 2.54 -6.61
C LEU A 81 12.40 3.29 -7.94
N LYS A 82 13.31 3.00 -8.88
CA LYS A 82 13.30 3.60 -10.23
C LYS A 82 12.01 3.26 -10.98
N ALA A 83 11.55 2.01 -10.93
CA ALA A 83 10.30 1.58 -11.55
C ALA A 83 9.08 2.26 -10.90
N THR A 84 9.09 2.41 -9.58
CA THR A 84 8.05 3.12 -8.82
C THR A 84 7.94 4.58 -9.26
N LEU A 85 9.07 5.30 -9.35
CA LEU A 85 9.10 6.67 -9.84
C LEU A 85 8.59 6.77 -11.27
N ALA A 86 9.01 5.88 -12.18
CA ALA A 86 8.53 5.89 -13.56
C ALA A 86 7.02 5.63 -13.63
N ALA A 87 6.50 4.68 -12.84
CA ALA A 87 5.10 4.30 -12.85
C ALA A 87 4.15 5.39 -12.31
N PHE A 88 4.61 6.24 -11.37
CA PHE A 88 3.80 7.38 -10.90
C PHE A 88 3.51 8.43 -11.96
N TYR A 89 4.35 8.50 -13.00
CA TYR A 89 4.23 9.46 -14.10
C TYR A 89 3.83 8.80 -15.42
N ALA A 90 3.38 7.55 -15.37
CA ALA A 90 2.83 6.89 -16.54
C ALA A 90 1.60 7.67 -17.06
N ALA A 91 1.56 7.90 -18.37
CA ALA A 91 0.44 8.61 -18.97
C ALA A 91 -0.81 7.72 -18.99
N LEU A 92 -1.96 8.32 -18.68
CA LEU A 92 -3.28 7.71 -18.86
C LEU A 92 -4.01 8.44 -19.98
N THR A 93 -4.55 7.71 -20.94
CA THR A 93 -5.37 8.25 -22.04
C THR A 93 -6.82 7.81 -21.82
N GLU A 94 -7.69 8.76 -21.47
CA GLU A 94 -9.11 8.54 -21.19
C GLU A 94 -9.38 7.27 -20.34
N PRO A 95 -8.76 7.16 -19.16
CA PRO A 95 -8.85 5.93 -18.37
C PRO A 95 -10.27 5.74 -17.83
N GLY A 96 -10.79 4.52 -17.94
CA GLY A 96 -11.92 4.07 -17.13
C GLY A 96 -11.48 3.85 -15.67
N GLU A 97 -12.45 3.54 -14.81
CA GLU A 97 -12.22 3.35 -13.38
C GLU A 97 -11.21 2.23 -13.07
N GLU A 98 -11.27 1.11 -13.79
CA GLU A 98 -10.33 0.00 -13.62
C GLU A 98 -8.88 0.43 -13.94
N GLN A 99 -8.69 1.19 -15.03
CA GLN A 99 -7.36 1.70 -15.40
C GLN A 99 -6.84 2.71 -14.39
N LEU A 100 -7.72 3.52 -13.78
CA LEU A 100 -7.36 4.40 -12.68
C LEU A 100 -6.87 3.59 -11.47
N ASN A 101 -7.63 2.59 -11.02
CA ASN A 101 -7.28 1.77 -9.85
C ASN A 101 -5.96 1.01 -10.06
N GLN A 102 -5.64 0.61 -11.30
CA GLN A 102 -4.37 -0.06 -11.63
C GLN A 102 -3.16 0.89 -11.70
N HIS A 103 -3.37 2.20 -11.78
CA HIS A 103 -2.28 3.16 -11.84
C HIS A 103 -1.47 3.18 -10.53
N ALA A 104 -0.15 3.35 -10.62
CA ALA A 104 0.73 3.26 -9.45
C ALA A 104 0.38 4.26 -8.33
N MET A 105 -0.12 5.44 -8.68
CA MET A 105 -0.60 6.44 -7.71
C MET A 105 -1.77 5.93 -6.84
N CYS A 106 -2.58 5.01 -7.36
CA CYS A 106 -3.71 4.40 -6.65
C CYS A 106 -3.32 3.10 -5.95
N ARG A 107 -2.40 2.33 -6.54
CA ARG A 107 -1.90 1.08 -5.97
C ARG A 107 -0.90 1.28 -4.84
N PHE A 108 -0.07 2.32 -4.92
CA PHE A 108 1.05 2.55 -3.99
C PHE A 108 1.04 3.94 -3.33
N PRO A 109 -0.04 4.30 -2.61
CA PRO A 109 -0.18 5.61 -2.00
C PRO A 109 0.84 5.90 -0.88
N ALA A 110 1.28 4.89 -0.12
CA ALA A 110 2.30 5.07 0.92
C ALA A 110 3.69 5.23 0.31
N ARG A 111 4.02 4.48 -0.75
CA ARG A 111 5.26 4.70 -1.52
C ARG A 111 5.29 6.09 -2.15
N TRP A 112 4.16 6.57 -2.69
CA TRP A 112 4.07 7.95 -3.21
C TRP A 112 4.36 8.96 -2.11
N GLN A 113 3.67 8.85 -0.96
CA GLN A 113 3.84 9.78 0.15
C GLN A 113 5.32 9.85 0.57
N PHE A 114 5.95 8.70 0.80
CA PHE A 114 7.36 8.62 1.17
C PHE A 114 8.27 9.27 0.11
N LEU A 115 8.17 8.86 -1.15
CA LEU A 115 9.06 9.36 -2.21
C LEU A 115 8.83 10.85 -2.50
N HIS A 116 7.59 11.32 -2.46
CA HIS A 116 7.26 12.74 -2.61
C HIS A 116 7.87 13.59 -1.49
N GLU A 117 7.79 13.13 -0.23
CA GLU A 117 8.38 13.83 0.91
C GLU A 117 9.91 13.92 0.81
N GLN A 118 10.56 12.83 0.38
CA GLN A 118 12.03 12.72 0.31
C GLN A 118 12.64 13.43 -0.89
N LEU A 119 11.99 13.35 -2.07
CA LEU A 119 12.54 13.85 -3.33
C LEU A 119 11.93 15.17 -3.79
N LYS A 120 10.89 15.68 -3.10
CA LYS A 120 10.11 16.86 -3.52
C LYS A 120 9.62 16.73 -4.97
N LEU A 121 9.02 15.57 -5.25
CA LEU A 121 8.55 15.21 -6.58
C LEU A 121 7.53 16.23 -7.11
N PRO A 122 7.54 16.56 -8.42
CA PRO A 122 6.52 17.40 -9.03
C PRO A 122 5.14 16.75 -8.96
N LEU A 123 4.10 17.50 -9.32
CA LEU A 123 2.75 16.95 -9.34
C LEU A 123 2.65 15.85 -10.42
N PRO A 124 2.13 14.66 -10.08
CA PRO A 124 1.91 13.58 -11.03
C PRO A 124 0.67 13.87 -11.90
N PRO A 125 0.52 13.17 -13.04
CA PRO A 125 -0.66 13.31 -13.91
C PRO A 125 -1.97 12.86 -13.24
N LEU A 126 -1.87 12.00 -12.22
CA LEU A 126 -2.99 11.49 -11.44
C LEU A 126 -2.75 11.74 -9.95
N THR A 127 -3.72 12.36 -9.27
CA THR A 127 -3.66 12.55 -7.81
C THR A 127 -4.38 11.41 -7.07
N GLN A 128 -4.03 11.17 -5.81
CA GLN A 128 -4.69 10.15 -4.98
C GLN A 128 -6.19 10.40 -4.81
N GLN A 129 -6.68 11.64 -4.94
CA GLN A 129 -8.10 11.97 -4.90
C GLN A 129 -8.90 11.39 -6.07
N GLN A 130 -8.21 11.02 -7.15
CA GLN A 130 -8.81 10.44 -8.35
C GLN A 130 -8.77 8.91 -8.35
N CYS A 131 -8.43 8.27 -7.22
CA CYS A 131 -8.36 6.81 -7.06
C CYS A 131 -9.63 6.28 -6.38
N PRO A 132 -10.64 5.77 -7.11
CA PRO A 132 -11.95 5.49 -6.53
C PRO A 132 -11.91 4.45 -5.42
N GLU A 133 -11.28 3.30 -5.65
CA GLU A 133 -11.23 2.21 -4.67
C GLU A 133 -10.40 2.56 -3.44
N PHE A 134 -9.24 3.20 -3.62
CA PHE A 134 -8.42 3.65 -2.50
C PHE A 134 -9.15 4.68 -1.63
N ASN A 135 -9.88 5.63 -2.25
CA ASN A 135 -10.67 6.58 -1.47
C ASN A 135 -11.85 5.90 -0.78
N GLN A 136 -12.50 4.92 -1.41
CA GLN A 136 -13.52 4.11 -0.77
C GLN A 136 -12.97 3.35 0.45
N TRP A 137 -11.79 2.75 0.32
CA TRP A 137 -11.06 2.09 1.42
C TRP A 137 -10.83 3.04 2.59
N MET A 138 -10.22 4.20 2.35
CA MET A 138 -9.93 5.19 3.39
C MET A 138 -11.20 5.78 4.01
N ASN A 139 -12.28 5.95 3.24
CA ASN A 139 -13.57 6.43 3.73
C ASN A 139 -14.35 5.37 4.52
N THR A 140 -14.09 4.10 4.26
CA THR A 140 -14.70 2.98 4.99
C THR A 140 -14.02 2.80 6.34
N LEU A 141 -12.67 2.75 6.36
CA LEU A 141 -11.90 2.54 7.59
C LEU A 141 -11.80 3.80 8.46
N LYS A 142 -11.80 4.99 7.85
CA LYS A 142 -11.64 6.30 8.51
C LYS A 142 -10.50 6.30 9.53
N PRO A 143 -9.28 5.90 9.14
CA PRO A 143 -8.22 5.59 10.08
C PRO A 143 -7.78 6.83 10.87
N HIS A 144 -7.88 6.74 12.20
CA HIS A 144 -7.49 7.81 13.12
C HIS A 144 -6.60 7.32 14.26
N SER A 145 -6.86 6.13 14.80
CA SER A 145 -6.02 5.49 15.81
C SER A 145 -5.94 3.97 15.60
N ILE A 146 -4.91 3.36 16.18
CA ILE A 146 -4.68 1.91 16.14
C ILE A 146 -4.58 1.36 17.56
N SER A 147 -5.28 0.25 17.81
CA SER A 147 -5.13 -0.55 19.02
C SER A 147 -4.53 -1.90 18.69
N LEU A 148 -3.55 -2.34 19.49
CA LEU A 148 -3.08 -3.71 19.51
C LEU A 148 -4.04 -4.54 20.37
N ILE A 149 -4.61 -5.58 19.80
CA ILE A 149 -5.51 -6.50 20.49
C ILE A 149 -4.80 -7.85 20.63
N PHE A 150 -4.77 -8.37 21.85
CA PHE A 150 -4.27 -9.70 22.16
C PHE A 150 -5.39 -10.57 22.73
N ALA A 151 -5.70 -11.65 22.01
CA ALA A 151 -6.59 -12.70 22.48
C ALA A 151 -5.79 -13.76 23.23
N SER A 152 -6.16 -14.01 24.49
CA SER A 152 -5.44 -14.96 25.36
C SER A 152 -5.38 -16.38 24.80
N SER A 153 -4.47 -17.21 25.28
CA SER A 153 -4.26 -18.56 24.79
C SER A 153 -5.50 -19.46 24.98
N TYR A 154 -5.77 -20.32 23.99
CA TYR A 154 -6.78 -21.36 24.10
C TYR A 154 -6.09 -22.72 24.05
N LEU A 155 -5.95 -23.32 25.22
CA LEU A 155 -5.19 -24.57 25.43
C LEU A 155 -5.81 -25.78 24.70
N ASN A 156 -7.09 -25.70 24.34
CA ASN A 156 -7.80 -26.79 23.67
C ASN A 156 -7.58 -26.82 22.15
N SER A 157 -6.80 -25.90 21.57
CA SER A 157 -6.40 -25.95 20.16
C SER A 157 -4.91 -25.62 19.99
N PRO A 158 -4.08 -26.56 19.48
CA PRO A 158 -2.65 -26.34 19.26
C PRO A 158 -2.33 -25.13 18.39
N SER A 159 -3.17 -24.82 17.39
CA SER A 159 -3.01 -23.68 16.49
C SER A 159 -3.28 -22.32 17.16
N SER A 160 -3.88 -22.33 18.36
CA SER A 160 -4.28 -21.14 19.10
C SER A 160 -3.71 -21.07 20.52
N MET A 161 -2.84 -22.02 20.87
CA MET A 161 -2.28 -22.19 22.20
C MET A 161 -1.38 -21.01 22.61
N PHE A 162 -0.85 -20.25 21.66
CA PHE A 162 0.01 -19.09 21.93
C PHE A 162 -0.74 -17.75 21.94
N GLY A 163 -2.08 -17.77 21.81
CA GLY A 163 -2.88 -16.57 21.62
C GLY A 163 -2.77 -16.01 20.21
N HIS A 164 -3.54 -14.96 19.94
CA HIS A 164 -3.55 -14.28 18.64
C HIS A 164 -3.47 -12.78 18.84
N THR A 165 -2.65 -12.14 18.03
CA THR A 165 -2.49 -10.68 18.04
C THR A 165 -3.02 -10.12 16.73
N PHE A 166 -3.81 -9.06 16.82
CA PHE A 166 -4.30 -8.34 15.67
C PHE A 166 -4.42 -6.86 15.96
N LEU A 167 -4.53 -6.04 14.93
CA LEU A 167 -4.72 -4.60 15.08
C LEU A 167 -6.18 -4.25 14.90
N ARG A 168 -6.67 -3.26 15.63
CA ARG A 168 -7.95 -2.61 15.36
C ARG A 168 -7.69 -1.19 14.87
N VAL A 169 -8.35 -0.80 13.78
CA VAL A 169 -8.35 0.57 13.27
C VAL A 169 -9.64 1.26 13.65
N ASP A 170 -9.49 2.42 14.31
CA ASP A 170 -10.60 3.16 14.90
C ASP A 170 -10.74 4.56 14.24
N PRO A 171 -11.99 5.04 14.04
CA PRO A 171 -12.27 6.41 13.65
C PRO A 171 -12.14 7.38 14.83
N ALA A 172 -12.01 8.69 14.53
CA ALA A 172 -11.81 9.74 15.54
C ALA A 172 -12.87 9.75 16.67
N ASN A 173 -14.11 9.37 16.34
CA ASN A 173 -15.25 9.42 17.27
C ASN A 173 -15.64 8.03 17.79
N VAL A 174 -14.71 7.07 17.86
CA VAL A 174 -15.03 5.70 18.30
C VAL A 174 -15.61 5.68 19.73
N GLU A 175 -15.13 6.55 20.62
CA GLU A 175 -15.54 6.62 22.03
C GLU A 175 -16.99 7.11 22.22
N THR A 176 -17.50 7.93 21.30
CA THR A 176 -18.90 8.41 21.32
C THR A 176 -19.83 7.50 20.50
N GLY A 177 -19.28 6.56 19.74
CA GLY A 177 -20.00 5.58 18.93
C GLY A 177 -19.91 4.17 19.52
N SER A 178 -19.49 3.21 18.68
CA SER A 178 -19.26 1.82 19.07
C SER A 178 -18.01 1.29 18.38
N THR A 179 -17.08 0.76 19.17
CA THR A 179 -15.89 0.03 18.68
C THR A 179 -16.25 -1.16 17.80
N TRP A 180 -17.48 -1.67 17.87
CA TRP A 180 -17.94 -2.84 17.12
C TRP A 180 -18.00 -2.60 15.62
N LEU A 181 -18.11 -1.33 15.21
CA LEU A 181 -18.12 -0.91 13.82
C LEU A 181 -16.71 -0.63 13.27
N SER A 182 -15.69 -0.68 14.13
CA SER A 182 -14.29 -0.61 13.72
C SER A 182 -13.87 -1.88 12.96
N TYR A 183 -12.68 -1.84 12.38
CA TYR A 183 -12.14 -2.96 11.60
C TYR A 183 -10.94 -3.59 12.29
N ALA A 184 -10.86 -4.91 12.25
CA ALA A 184 -9.73 -5.70 12.69
C ALA A 184 -8.86 -6.08 11.49
N ILE A 185 -7.56 -5.89 11.64
CA ILE A 185 -6.52 -6.24 10.68
C ILE A 185 -5.76 -7.43 11.24
N ASN A 186 -5.84 -8.57 10.55
CA ASN A 186 -5.15 -9.79 10.95
C ASN A 186 -4.16 -10.19 9.84
N PHE A 187 -3.07 -10.84 10.23
CA PHE A 187 -2.20 -11.56 9.32
C PHE A 187 -2.22 -13.04 9.71
N GLY A 188 -2.47 -13.92 8.75
CA GLY A 188 -2.62 -15.34 9.03
C GLY A 188 -2.34 -16.21 7.81
N ALA A 189 -2.09 -17.49 8.07
CA ALA A 189 -1.89 -18.51 7.05
C ALA A 189 -3.24 -19.01 6.51
N GLU A 190 -3.36 -19.17 5.20
CA GLU A 190 -4.51 -19.83 4.59
C GLU A 190 -4.31 -21.36 4.63
N LEU A 191 -5.20 -22.06 5.32
CA LEU A 191 -5.17 -23.52 5.39
C LEU A 191 -5.91 -24.12 4.21
N ASN A 192 -5.31 -25.11 3.56
CA ASN A 192 -6.01 -25.91 2.57
C ASN A 192 -6.73 -27.08 3.27
N SER A 193 -8.04 -27.21 3.07
CA SER A 193 -8.87 -28.26 3.67
C SER A 193 -8.48 -29.68 3.25
N ASP A 194 -7.74 -29.83 2.16
CA ASP A 194 -7.31 -31.12 1.62
C ASP A 194 -5.96 -31.60 2.21
N ASP A 195 -5.30 -30.78 3.04
CA ASP A 195 -4.02 -31.14 3.65
C ASP A 195 -4.20 -32.17 4.78
N ASN A 196 -3.56 -33.35 4.62
CA ASN A 196 -3.52 -34.34 5.69
C ASN A 196 -2.64 -33.87 6.87
N SER A 197 -2.79 -34.51 8.03
CA SER A 197 -2.13 -34.09 9.29
C SER A 197 -0.60 -34.03 9.21
N LEU A 198 0.04 -34.87 8.38
CA LEU A 198 1.50 -34.86 8.20
C LEU A 198 1.94 -33.68 7.34
N LEU A 199 1.24 -33.43 6.23
CA LEU A 199 1.49 -32.29 5.37
C LEU A 199 1.24 -30.97 6.10
N TYR A 200 0.19 -30.93 6.92
CA TYR A 200 -0.09 -29.80 7.80
C TYR A 200 1.05 -29.52 8.78
N ALA A 201 1.58 -30.54 9.46
CA ALA A 201 2.69 -30.38 10.38
C ALA A 201 3.97 -29.91 9.66
N TYR A 202 4.26 -30.47 8.48
CA TYR A 202 5.41 -30.07 7.67
C TYR A 202 5.31 -28.62 7.20
N LYS A 203 4.21 -28.24 6.54
CA LYS A 203 3.98 -26.87 6.08
C LYS A 203 3.95 -25.87 7.24
N GLY A 204 3.37 -26.25 8.38
CA GLY A 204 3.34 -25.42 9.58
C GLY A 204 4.73 -25.17 10.18
N LEU A 205 5.63 -26.16 10.15
CA LEU A 205 7.00 -26.02 10.67
C LEU A 205 7.95 -25.28 9.73
N PHE A 206 7.77 -25.43 8.42
CA PHE A 206 8.71 -24.91 7.40
C PHE A 206 8.17 -23.71 6.60
N GLY A 207 7.01 -23.16 6.96
CA GLY A 207 6.46 -21.96 6.31
C GLY A 207 5.86 -22.22 4.93
N GLY A 208 5.18 -23.35 4.75
CA GLY A 208 4.59 -23.76 3.47
C GLY A 208 3.16 -23.27 3.22
N TYR A 209 2.61 -22.42 4.08
CA TYR A 209 1.28 -21.82 3.91
C TYR A 209 1.39 -20.35 3.50
N PRO A 210 0.61 -19.91 2.50
CA PRO A 210 0.60 -18.51 2.11
C PRO A 210 0.01 -17.66 3.24
N GLY A 211 0.72 -16.59 3.59
CA GLY A 211 0.27 -15.59 4.55
C GLY A 211 -0.47 -14.46 3.85
N PHE A 212 -1.56 -13.98 4.42
CA PHE A 212 -2.33 -12.85 3.87
C PHE A 212 -2.81 -11.92 4.98
N PHE A 213 -2.95 -10.64 4.62
CA PHE A 213 -3.65 -9.66 5.45
C PHE A 213 -5.15 -9.75 5.20
N SER A 214 -5.93 -9.63 6.28
CA SER A 214 -7.39 -9.57 6.20
C SER A 214 -7.91 -8.41 7.03
N VAL A 215 -8.86 -7.68 6.46
CA VAL A 215 -9.53 -6.56 7.12
C VAL A 215 -11.02 -6.88 7.22
N ILE A 216 -11.46 -7.14 8.45
CA ILE A 216 -12.83 -7.59 8.73
C ILE A 216 -13.45 -6.76 9.84
N ARG A 217 -14.78 -6.79 9.99
CA ARG A 217 -15.46 -6.00 11.01
C ARG A 217 -15.13 -6.52 12.41
N TYR A 218 -14.83 -5.63 13.36
CA TYR A 218 -14.35 -6.02 14.68
C TYR A 218 -15.36 -6.88 15.46
N TYR A 219 -16.67 -6.64 15.31
CA TYR A 219 -17.69 -7.48 15.96
C TYR A 219 -17.60 -8.96 15.56
N GLU A 220 -17.10 -9.28 14.36
CA GLU A 220 -16.94 -10.67 13.90
C GLU A 220 -15.83 -11.34 14.70
N LYS A 221 -14.71 -10.64 14.93
CA LYS A 221 -13.63 -11.12 15.81
C LYS A 221 -14.03 -11.21 17.28
N ILE A 222 -14.82 -10.27 17.79
CA ILE A 222 -15.36 -10.39 19.16
C ILE A 222 -16.23 -11.65 19.27
N LYS A 223 -17.12 -11.90 18.29
CA LYS A 223 -17.97 -13.09 18.30
C LYS A 223 -17.14 -14.38 18.27
N GLU A 224 -16.10 -14.42 17.44
CA GLU A 224 -15.16 -15.55 17.37
C GLU A 224 -14.42 -15.74 18.71
N TYR A 225 -13.63 -14.76 19.14
CA TYR A 225 -12.72 -14.95 20.26
C TYR A 225 -13.40 -14.90 21.63
N SER A 226 -14.34 -13.97 21.84
CA SER A 226 -14.98 -13.80 23.15
C SER A 226 -16.19 -14.72 23.32
N ARG A 227 -16.99 -14.98 22.29
CA ARG A 227 -18.21 -15.79 22.45
C ARG A 227 -18.05 -17.25 22.07
N ILE A 228 -17.29 -17.57 21.03
CA ILE A 228 -17.12 -18.97 20.58
C ILE A 228 -15.96 -19.61 21.35
N GLU A 229 -14.86 -18.88 21.54
CA GLU A 229 -13.66 -19.40 22.19
C GLU A 229 -13.52 -18.99 23.66
N ASN A 230 -14.39 -18.09 24.16
CA ASN A 230 -14.48 -17.67 25.56
C ASN A 230 -13.17 -17.09 26.13
N ARG A 231 -12.48 -16.27 25.34
CA ARG A 231 -11.18 -15.66 25.67
C ARG A 231 -11.30 -14.23 26.17
N ASP A 232 -10.35 -13.86 27.02
CA ASP A 232 -10.10 -12.47 27.39
C ASP A 232 -9.39 -11.74 26.25
N LEU A 233 -9.83 -10.51 25.97
CA LEU A 233 -9.21 -9.62 25.01
C LEU A 233 -8.52 -8.47 25.75
N TRP A 234 -7.23 -8.31 25.49
CA TRP A 234 -6.44 -7.21 26.00
C TRP A 234 -6.26 -6.18 24.89
N GLU A 235 -6.60 -4.93 25.18
CA GLU A 235 -6.47 -3.83 24.21
C GLU A 235 -5.39 -2.84 24.68
N TYR A 236 -4.49 -2.49 23.77
CA TYR A 236 -3.46 -1.49 24.01
C TYR A 236 -3.44 -0.47 22.87
N ASN A 237 -3.81 0.78 23.18
CA ASN A 237 -3.81 1.86 22.20
C ASN A 237 -2.37 2.26 21.88
N LEU A 238 -1.99 2.16 20.60
CA LEU A 238 -0.68 2.59 20.15
C LEU A 238 -0.61 4.11 20.14
N ASN A 239 0.55 4.65 20.53
CA ASN A 239 0.81 6.09 20.54
C ASN A 239 1.17 6.61 19.14
N LEU A 240 0.32 6.34 18.15
CA LEU A 240 0.45 6.84 16.78
C LEU A 240 -0.39 8.11 16.61
N THR A 241 0.15 9.07 15.89
CA THR A 241 -0.62 10.22 15.41
C THR A 241 -1.63 9.79 14.34
N PRO A 242 -2.68 10.60 14.08
CA PRO A 242 -3.61 10.31 12.98
C PRO A 242 -2.93 10.25 11.61
N ALA A 243 -1.84 11.01 11.41
CA ALA A 243 -1.05 10.98 10.18
C ALA A 243 -0.30 9.65 10.02
N GLU A 244 0.39 9.19 11.07
CA GLU A 244 1.09 7.88 11.06
C GLU A 244 0.10 6.73 10.90
N THR A 245 -1.06 6.81 11.55
CA THR A 245 -2.14 5.82 11.40
C THR A 245 -2.63 5.76 9.95
N ARG A 246 -2.81 6.92 9.30
CA ARG A 246 -3.15 6.97 7.87
C ARG A 246 -2.05 6.38 7.00
N THR A 247 -0.78 6.69 7.25
CA THR A 247 0.34 6.09 6.50
C THR A 247 0.36 4.57 6.64
N MET A 248 0.15 4.03 7.85
CA MET A 248 0.09 2.59 8.08
C MET A 248 -1.04 1.92 7.29
N ILE A 249 -2.22 2.53 7.27
CA ILE A 249 -3.40 1.98 6.56
C ILE A 249 -3.30 2.18 5.04
N SER A 250 -2.64 3.25 4.58
CA SER A 250 -2.27 3.42 3.18
C SER A 250 -1.28 2.36 2.72
N HIS A 251 -0.33 1.96 3.57
CA HIS A 251 0.61 0.89 3.24
C HIS A 251 -0.05 -0.48 3.28
N LEU A 252 -0.96 -0.72 4.23
CA LEU A 252 -1.76 -1.95 4.28
C LEU A 252 -2.57 -2.16 2.98
N TRP A 253 -3.03 -1.08 2.33
CA TRP A 253 -3.68 -1.15 1.03
C TRP A 253 -2.75 -1.62 -0.10
N GLU A 254 -1.44 -1.42 0.02
CA GLU A 254 -0.47 -1.85 -0.98
C GLU A 254 -0.20 -3.36 -0.96
N LEU A 255 -0.64 -4.06 0.10
CA LEU A 255 -0.43 -5.47 0.39
C LEU A 255 -1.67 -6.31 0.09
#